data_AF-A0A4Q6ALJ8-F1
#
_entry.id   AF-A0A4Q6ALJ8-F1
#
_cell.length_a   1.000
_cell.length_b   1.000
_cell.length_c   1.000
_cell.angle_alpha   90.00
_cell.angle_beta   90.00
_cell.angle_gamma   90.00
#
_symmetry.space_group_name_H-M   'P 1'
#
loop_
_entity.id
_entity.type
_entity.pdbx_description
1 polymer ?
#
loop_
_entity_poly.entity_id
_entity_poly.type
_entity_poly.pdbx_seq_one_letter_code
_entity_poly.pdbx_strand_id
1 'polypeptide(L)'
;MLWQYVHLLPDEVIQAVKDLKARAFTPMHWGMFVLAIHDWYEPIEKVSRMAERDGLTIWHPELGQLVTFEAMPPPEAWWRNHPDFVQAKAKGALQ
;
A
#
# COMPACT_ATOMS: atom_id res chain seq x y z
N MET A 1 -4.24 15.62 -18.37
CA MET A 1 -4.33 14.53 -17.37
C MET A 1 -4.79 15.15 -16.05
N LEU A 2 -6.01 14.83 -15.60
CA LEU A 2 -6.58 15.33 -14.32
C LEU A 2 -6.22 14.44 -13.11
N TRP A 3 -5.69 13.24 -13.37
CA TRP A 3 -5.50 12.20 -12.38
C TRP A 3 -4.57 12.60 -11.23
N GLN A 4 -3.44 13.24 -11.53
CA GLN A 4 -2.48 13.76 -10.53
C GLN A 4 -3.04 14.87 -9.63
N TYR A 5 -4.15 15.52 -10.02
CA TYR A 5 -4.76 16.57 -9.21
C TYR A 5 -5.78 16.03 -8.20
N VAL A 6 -6.14 14.74 -8.30
CA VAL A 6 -7.18 14.12 -7.48
C VAL A 6 -6.75 12.80 -6.83
N HIS A 7 -5.50 12.36 -7.04
CA HIS A 7 -4.91 11.16 -6.41
C HIS A 7 -3.50 11.48 -5.93
N LEU A 8 -3.11 10.91 -4.79
CA LEU A 8 -1.72 10.92 -4.36
C LEU A 8 -0.95 9.80 -5.06
N LEU A 9 0.24 10.12 -5.56
CA LEU A 9 1.25 9.15 -5.95
C LEU A 9 1.89 8.49 -4.70
N PRO A 10 2.52 7.31 -4.85
CA PRO A 10 3.14 6.61 -3.73
C PRO A 10 4.12 7.45 -2.90
N ASP A 11 4.96 8.26 -3.55
CA ASP A 11 5.90 9.16 -2.89
C ASP A 11 5.20 10.31 -2.16
N GLU A 12 4.10 10.83 -2.71
CA GLU A 12 3.29 11.86 -2.07
C GLU A 12 2.55 11.32 -0.84
N VAL A 13 2.13 10.04 -0.84
CA VAL A 13 1.59 9.38 0.37
C VAL A 13 2.63 9.38 1.48
N ILE A 14 3.87 9.00 1.17
CA ILE A 14 4.97 8.96 2.14
C ILE A 14 5.28 10.37 2.67
N GLN A 15 5.29 11.37 1.80
CA GLN A 15 5.49 12.76 2.21
C GLN A 15 4.36 13.22 3.15
N ALA A 16 3.10 12.93 2.82
CA ALA A 16 1.96 13.30 3.66
C ALA A 16 2.03 12.66 5.06
N VAL A 17 2.45 11.40 5.16
CA VAL A 17 2.64 10.70 6.44
C VAL A 17 3.70 11.41 7.30
N LYS A 18 4.81 11.83 6.70
CA LYS A 18 5.88 12.57 7.37
C LYS A 18 5.41 13.96 7.82
N ASP A 19 4.72 14.69 6.95
CA ASP A 19 4.21 16.03 7.22
C ASP A 19 3.22 16.03 8.38
N LEU A 20 2.34 15.03 8.44
CA LEU A 20 1.38 14.84 9.53
C LEU A 20 2.01 14.30 10.82
N LYS A 21 3.28 13.87 10.78
CA LYS A 21 3.96 13.16 11.89
C LYS A 21 3.11 11.99 12.41
N ALA A 22 2.50 11.25 11.49
CA ALA A 22 1.59 10.17 11.85
C ALA A 22 2.35 9.05 12.56
N ARG A 23 1.78 8.52 13.64
CA ARG A 23 2.33 7.36 14.35
C ARG A 23 2.29 6.09 13.49
N ALA A 24 1.23 5.96 12.71
CA ALA A 24 1.02 4.89 11.73
C ALA A 24 0.02 5.33 10.67
N PHE A 25 -0.04 4.62 9.54
CA PHE A 25 -0.99 4.91 8.47
C PHE A 25 -1.43 3.64 7.73
N THR A 26 -2.60 3.70 7.10
CA THR A 26 -3.14 2.65 6.23
C THR A 26 -3.45 3.24 4.86
N PRO A 27 -2.82 2.77 3.77
CA PRO A 27 -3.17 3.19 2.42
C PRO A 27 -4.60 2.77 2.06
N MET A 28 -5.35 3.69 1.46
CA MET A 28 -6.73 3.47 1.01
C MET A 28 -6.82 3.51 -0.51
N HIS A 29 -8.02 3.24 -1.04
CA HIS A 29 -8.33 3.38 -2.47
C HIS A 29 -7.55 2.43 -3.39
N TRP A 30 -7.29 1.20 -2.91
CA TRP A 30 -6.60 0.14 -3.63
C TRP A 30 -7.27 -1.23 -3.36
N GLY A 31 -7.00 -2.24 -4.18
CA GLY A 31 -7.32 -3.65 -3.88
C GLY A 31 -8.75 -4.14 -4.15
N MET A 32 -9.69 -3.29 -4.56
CA MET A 32 -11.09 -3.69 -4.80
C MET A 32 -11.57 -3.49 -6.25
N PHE A 33 -11.19 -2.39 -6.90
CA PHE A 33 -11.66 -2.05 -8.26
C PHE A 33 -10.49 -1.75 -9.19
N VAL A 34 -10.59 -2.22 -10.44
CA VAL A 34 -9.62 -1.90 -11.50
C VAL A 34 -10.01 -0.57 -12.15
N LEU A 35 -9.43 0.52 -11.65
CA LEU A 35 -9.68 1.89 -12.14
C LEU A 35 -8.43 2.54 -12.77
N ALA A 36 -7.37 1.76 -12.96
CA ALA A 36 -6.10 2.19 -13.54
C ALA A 36 -5.45 1.04 -14.32
N ILE A 37 -4.39 1.35 -15.08
CA ILE A 37 -3.69 0.41 -15.98
C ILE A 37 -2.57 -0.39 -15.33
N HIS A 38 -2.14 0.01 -14.12
CA HIS A 38 -1.12 -0.73 -13.38
C HIS A 38 -1.73 -1.97 -12.72
N ASP A 39 -0.89 -2.93 -12.35
CA ASP A 39 -1.34 -4.08 -11.57
C ASP A 39 -1.94 -3.61 -10.24
N TRP A 40 -2.98 -4.30 -9.77
CA TRP A 40 -3.75 -3.86 -8.60
C TRP A 40 -2.92 -3.83 -7.31
N TYR A 41 -1.88 -4.67 -7.22
CA TYR A 41 -0.97 -4.77 -6.07
C TYR A 41 0.24 -3.81 -6.16
N GLU A 42 0.51 -3.23 -7.33
CA GLU A 42 1.66 -2.36 -7.55
C GLU A 42 1.71 -1.13 -6.62
N PRO A 43 0.61 -0.36 -6.43
CA PRO A 43 0.68 0.85 -5.61
C PRO A 43 0.95 0.53 -4.14
N ILE A 44 0.31 -0.52 -3.59
CA ILE A 44 0.53 -0.89 -2.19
C ILE A 44 1.97 -1.39 -1.99
N GLU A 45 2.52 -2.18 -2.92
CA GLU A 45 3.87 -2.72 -2.78
C GLU A 45 4.90 -1.57 -2.79
N LYS A 46 4.70 -0.57 -3.65
CA LYS A 46 5.55 0.63 -3.70
C LYS A 46 5.48 1.42 -2.39
N VAL A 47 4.28 1.72 -1.90
CA VAL A 47 4.10 2.47 -0.64
C VAL A 47 4.69 1.69 0.54
N SER A 48 4.45 0.39 0.64
CA SER A 48 4.97 -0.44 1.73
C SER A 48 6.50 -0.51 1.74
N ARG A 49 7.15 -0.63 0.58
CA ARG A 49 8.62 -0.58 0.48
C ARG A 49 9.19 0.78 0.86
N MET A 50 8.56 1.86 0.43
CA MET A 50 8.99 3.21 0.82
C MET A 50 8.79 3.46 2.32
N ALA A 51 7.70 2.97 2.90
CA ALA A 51 7.44 3.04 4.34
C ALA A 51 8.50 2.28 5.14
N GLU A 52 8.83 1.04 4.73
CA GLU A 52 9.87 0.23 5.34
C GLU A 52 11.25 0.93 5.26
N ARG A 53 11.62 1.43 4.07
CA ARG A 53 12.86 2.19 3.85
C ARG A 53 12.95 3.42 4.77
N ASP A 54 11.83 4.10 4.99
CA ASP A 54 11.78 5.36 5.75
C ASP A 54 11.49 5.13 7.26
N GLY A 55 11.37 3.88 7.71
CA GLY A 55 11.08 3.54 9.11
C GLY A 55 9.68 3.98 9.56
N LEU A 56 8.72 4.09 8.63
CA LEU A 56 7.35 4.50 8.91
C LEU A 56 6.47 3.27 9.21
N THR A 57 5.65 3.38 10.27
CA THR A 57 4.68 2.32 10.60
C THR A 57 3.53 2.33 9.61
N ILE A 58 3.48 1.32 8.75
CA ILE A 58 2.36 1.10 7.82
C ILE A 58 1.53 -0.09 8.30
N TRP A 59 0.21 0.02 8.15
CA TRP A 59 -0.75 -1.04 8.47
C TRP A 59 -1.47 -1.50 7.21
N HIS A 60 -1.71 -2.81 7.13
CA HIS A 60 -2.35 -3.46 5.99
C HIS A 60 -3.53 -4.33 6.45
N PRO A 61 -4.64 -3.74 6.96
CA PRO A 61 -5.81 -4.53 7.27
C PRO A 61 -6.26 -5.34 6.03
N GLU A 62 -6.63 -6.59 6.23
CA GLU A 62 -7.29 -7.36 5.17
C GLU A 62 -8.67 -6.79 4.87
N LEU A 63 -9.18 -7.04 3.66
CA LEU A 63 -10.51 -6.62 3.26
C LEU A 63 -11.57 -7.24 4.19
N GLY A 64 -12.26 -6.39 4.97
CA GLY A 64 -13.26 -6.81 5.95
C GLY A 64 -12.70 -7.13 7.35
N GLN A 65 -11.39 -7.00 7.58
CA GLN A 65 -10.79 -7.20 8.90
C GLN A 65 -11.21 -6.07 9.85
N LEU A 66 -11.73 -6.44 11.01
CA LEU A 66 -11.96 -5.50 12.11
C LEU A 66 -10.62 -5.21 12.80
N VAL A 67 -10.32 -3.92 12.97
CA VAL A 67 -9.11 -3.46 13.64
C VAL A 67 -9.45 -2.37 14.66
N THR A 68 -8.72 -2.33 15.77
CA THR A 68 -8.79 -1.24 16.76
C THR A 68 -7.43 -0.59 16.89
N PHE A 69 -7.38 0.68 17.31
CA PHE A 69 -6.11 1.40 17.43
C PHE A 69 -5.15 0.78 18.45
N GLU A 70 -5.68 0.02 19.42
CA GLU A 70 -4.91 -0.68 20.46
C GLU A 70 -4.40 -2.06 20.01
N ALA A 71 -5.08 -2.70 19.05
CA ALA A 71 -4.79 -4.05 18.59
C ALA A 71 -4.71 -4.10 17.06
N MET A 72 -3.78 -3.32 16.50
CA MET A 72 -3.56 -3.32 15.07
C MET A 72 -2.76 -4.56 14.65
N PRO A 73 -3.14 -5.18 13.53
CA PRO A 73 -2.47 -6.37 13.03
C PRO A 73 -1.01 -6.05 12.66
N PRO A 74 -0.13 -7.06 12.70
CA PRO A 74 1.20 -6.91 12.12
C PRO A 74 1.08 -6.47 10.66
N PRO A 75 2.10 -5.81 10.10
CA PRO A 75 2.10 -5.27 8.74
C PRO A 75 2.18 -6.39 7.68
N GLU A 76 1.44 -7.47 7.84
CA GLU A 76 1.40 -8.58 6.90
C GLU A 76 0.86 -8.06 5.57
N ALA A 77 1.74 -8.07 4.57
CA ALA A 77 1.44 -7.64 3.23
C ALA A 77 0.64 -8.73 2.50
N TRP A 78 -0.64 -8.89 2.87
CA TRP A 78 -1.50 -10.01 2.46
C TRP A 78 -1.57 -10.21 0.94
N TRP A 79 -1.45 -9.13 0.15
CA TRP A 79 -1.42 -9.20 -1.31
C TRP A 79 -0.25 -10.02 -1.85
N ARG A 80 0.85 -10.14 -1.08
CA ARG A 80 2.03 -10.92 -1.48
C ARG A 80 1.76 -12.42 -1.57
N ASN A 81 0.68 -12.88 -0.95
CA ASN A 81 0.20 -14.26 -1.04
C ASN A 81 -0.80 -14.48 -2.19
N HIS A 82 -1.27 -13.41 -2.84
CA HIS A 82 -2.21 -13.52 -3.95
C HIS A 82 -1.52 -14.09 -5.20
N PRO A 83 -2.19 -14.97 -5.99
CA PRO A 83 -1.60 -15.61 -7.16
C PRO A 83 -0.96 -14.63 -8.16
N ASP A 84 -1.61 -13.49 -8.40
CA ASP A 84 -1.09 -12.47 -9.33
C ASP A 84 0.29 -11.94 -8.92
N PHE A 85 0.46 -11.64 -7.63
CA PHE A 85 1.74 -11.15 -7.10
C PHE A 85 2.82 -12.23 -7.16
N VAL A 86 2.48 -13.46 -6.76
CA VAL A 86 3.41 -14.59 -6.77
C VAL A 86 3.90 -14.87 -8.19
N GLN A 87 3.01 -14.85 -9.17
CA GLN A 87 3.35 -15.07 -10.57
C GLN A 87 4.20 -13.93 -11.14
N ALA A 88 3.86 -12.67 -10.83
CA ALA A 88 4.64 -11.52 -11.26
C ALA A 88 6.06 -11.52 -10.68
N LYS A 89 6.20 -11.89 -9.40
CA LYS A 89 7.51 -12.04 -8.75
C LYS A 89 8.34 -13.14 -9.40
N ALA A 90 7.73 -14.30 -9.68
CA ALA A 90 8.42 -15.41 -10.34
C ALA A 90 8.92 -15.06 -11.76
N LYS A 91 8.23 -14.15 -12.46
CA LYS A 91 8.62 -13.66 -13.79
C LYS A 91 9.64 -12.53 -13.76
N GLY A 92 10.10 -12.09 -12.58
CA GLY A 92 11.02 -10.95 -12.43
C GLY A 92 10.39 -9.59 -12.74
N ALA A 93 9.06 -9.50 -12.78
CA ALA A 93 8.35 -8.25 -13.07
C ALA A 93 8.25 -7.32 -11.85
N LEU A 94 8.65 -7.79 -10.67
CA LEU A 94 8.69 -7.02 -9.42
C LEU A 94 10.15 -6.84 -8.99
N GLN A 95 10.61 -5.58 -8.95
CA GLN A 95 11.91 -5.18 -8.40
C GLN A 95 11.75 -4.74 -6.94
#